data_AF-A0A0T5Z6D7-F1
#
_entry.id   AF-A0A0T5Z6D7-F1
#
_cell.length_a   1.000
_cell.length_b   1.000
_cell.length_c   1.000
_cell.angle_alpha   90.00
_cell.angle_beta   90.00
_cell.angle_gamma   90.00
#
_symmetry.space_group_name_H-M   'P 1'
#
loop_
_entity.id
_entity.type
_entity.pdbx_description
1 polymer ?
#
loop_
_entity_poly.entity_id
_entity_poly.type
_entity_poly.pdbx_seq_one_letter_code
_entity_poly.pdbx_strand_id
1 'polypeptide(L)'
;MEISRDIISRWNTGYCENVRIHNPDSRTRDWSIELIVNGTLSHAWNAQVSMLEEDLLNAQNSALAGNATTSFGYCINSHKRAMSNGDLIITRKVTTDWGTGYCEDIQITNPNDAIGIWQISLPITGSLKNHWSSNMSQTDNQIQISGVNWNEKLNPLASTTVGYCANK
;
A
#
# COMPACT_ATOMS: atom_id res chain seq x y z
N MET A 1 -4.00 -26.21 -14.11
CA MET A 1 -5.11 -25.28 -13.87
C MET A 1 -4.70 -23.93 -14.40
N GLU A 2 -5.56 -23.30 -15.19
CA GLU A 2 -5.36 -21.93 -15.66
C GLU A 2 -6.17 -20.99 -14.77
N ILE A 3 -5.60 -19.85 -14.41
CA ILE A 3 -6.19 -18.95 -13.42
C ILE A 3 -6.26 -17.54 -14.00
N SER A 4 -7.42 -16.89 -13.81
CA SER A 4 -7.56 -15.45 -14.03
C SER A 4 -8.13 -14.78 -12.77
N ARG A 5 -7.77 -13.51 -12.58
CA ARG A 5 -7.99 -12.74 -11.36
C ARG A 5 -8.68 -11.42 -11.70
N ASP A 6 -9.79 -11.14 -11.05
CA ASP A 6 -10.58 -9.94 -11.29
C ASP A 6 -10.94 -9.27 -9.98
N ILE A 7 -10.42 -8.06 -9.76
CA ILE A 7 -10.81 -7.25 -8.61
C ILE A 7 -12.27 -6.85 -8.78
N ILE A 8 -13.10 -7.23 -7.81
CA ILE A 8 -14.52 -6.90 -7.80
C ILE A 8 -14.84 -5.67 -6.96
N SER A 9 -14.03 -5.36 -5.95
CA SER A 9 -14.18 -4.17 -5.11
C SER A 9 -12.85 -3.80 -4.48
N ARG A 10 -12.60 -2.50 -4.32
CA ARG A 10 -11.46 -1.96 -3.58
C ARG A 10 -11.93 -0.83 -2.69
N TRP A 11 -11.35 -0.75 -1.51
CA TRP A 11 -11.54 0.36 -0.58
C TRP A 11 -10.21 0.71 0.09
N ASN A 12 -10.24 1.72 0.95
CA ASN A 12 -9.04 2.29 1.55
C ASN A 12 -8.23 1.32 2.41
N THR A 13 -8.73 0.15 2.78
CA THR A 13 -8.02 -0.78 3.69
C THR A 13 -8.11 -2.22 3.21
N GLY A 14 -8.41 -2.46 1.94
CA GLY A 14 -8.59 -3.80 1.43
C GLY A 14 -9.21 -3.87 0.05
N TYR A 15 -9.38 -5.09 -0.41
CA TYR A 15 -10.02 -5.40 -1.68
C TYR A 15 -10.73 -6.75 -1.60
N CYS A 16 -11.70 -6.94 -2.48
CA CYS A 16 -12.27 -8.24 -2.78
C CYS A 16 -11.95 -8.58 -4.24
N GLU A 17 -11.69 -9.86 -4.49
CA GLU A 17 -11.35 -10.38 -5.80
C GLU A 17 -12.11 -11.68 -6.10
N ASN A 18 -12.44 -11.87 -7.37
CA ASN A 18 -12.94 -13.13 -7.90
C ASN A 18 -11.84 -13.81 -8.73
N VAL A 19 -11.61 -15.08 -8.45
CA VAL A 19 -10.63 -15.93 -9.12
C VAL A 19 -11.37 -16.97 -9.94
N ARG A 20 -11.11 -17.01 -11.25
CA ARG A 20 -11.61 -18.06 -12.14
C ARG A 20 -10.54 -19.11 -12.33
N ILE A 21 -10.95 -20.38 -12.26
CA ILE A 21 -10.10 -21.54 -12.44
C ILE A 21 -10.67 -22.36 -13.59
N HIS A 22 -9.87 -22.56 -14.63
CA HIS A 22 -10.18 -23.44 -15.75
C HIS A 22 -9.33 -24.71 -15.68
N ASN A 23 -9.98 -25.87 -15.85
CA ASN A 23 -9.31 -27.15 -16.05
C ASN A 23 -9.23 -27.45 -17.55
N PRO A 24 -8.09 -27.22 -18.23
CA PRO A 24 -7.96 -27.48 -19.65
C PRO A 24 -7.82 -28.97 -20.00
N ASP A 25 -7.65 -29.85 -19.00
CA ASP A 25 -7.56 -31.28 -19.23
C ASP A 25 -8.94 -31.88 -19.48
N SER A 26 -9.00 -33.02 -20.17
CA SER A 26 -10.25 -33.77 -20.35
C SER A 26 -10.69 -34.57 -19.11
N ARG A 27 -9.84 -34.66 -18.08
CA ARG A 27 -10.08 -35.45 -16.86
C ARG A 27 -10.47 -34.55 -15.70
N THR A 28 -11.32 -35.09 -14.83
CA THR A 28 -11.63 -34.47 -13.54
C THR A 28 -10.40 -34.44 -12.65
N ARG A 29 -10.17 -33.31 -11.97
CA ARG A 29 -9.06 -33.13 -11.02
C ARG A 29 -9.53 -32.40 -9.77
N ASP A 30 -9.03 -32.82 -8.62
CA ASP A 30 -9.06 -31.98 -7.42
C ASP A 30 -8.19 -30.75 -7.64
N TRP A 31 -8.60 -29.63 -7.06
CA TRP A 31 -7.88 -28.38 -7.18
C TRP A 31 -7.60 -27.78 -5.81
N SER A 32 -6.38 -27.25 -5.68
CA SER A 32 -5.91 -26.48 -4.55
C SER A 32 -5.00 -25.40 -5.13
N ILE A 33 -5.34 -24.14 -4.93
CA ILE A 33 -4.64 -22.99 -5.48
C ILE A 33 -4.03 -22.18 -4.35
N GLU A 34 -2.75 -21.89 -4.49
CA GLU A 34 -2.04 -20.98 -3.60
C GLU A 34 -1.87 -19.62 -4.29
N LEU A 35 -2.20 -18.55 -3.58
CA LEU A 35 -2.07 -17.18 -4.07
C LEU A 35 -1.31 -16.33 -3.06
N ILE A 36 -0.35 -15.56 -3.58
CA ILE A 36 0.32 -14.53 -2.80
C ILE A 36 -0.62 -13.32 -2.68
N VAL A 37 -0.87 -12.90 -1.44
CA VAL A 37 -1.68 -11.75 -1.06
C VAL A 37 -0.96 -10.89 -0.04
N ASN A 38 -1.34 -9.62 0.06
CA ASN A 38 -0.79 -8.71 1.05
C ASN A 38 -1.91 -8.23 1.98
N GLY A 39 -2.02 -8.84 3.15
CA GLY A 39 -3.03 -8.52 4.14
C GLY A 39 -3.68 -9.75 4.77
N THR A 40 -4.66 -9.50 5.62
CA THR A 40 -5.40 -10.55 6.31
C THR A 40 -6.67 -10.93 5.56
N LEU A 41 -6.93 -12.24 5.42
CA LEU A 41 -8.18 -12.75 4.91
C LEU A 41 -9.34 -12.32 5.83
N SER A 42 -10.31 -11.60 5.27
CA SER A 42 -11.48 -11.12 6.03
C SER A 42 -12.77 -11.86 5.67
N HIS A 43 -12.93 -12.21 4.40
CA HIS A 43 -14.08 -12.94 3.88
C HIS A 43 -13.67 -13.84 2.73
N ALA A 44 -14.41 -14.93 2.51
CA ALA A 44 -14.27 -15.80 1.35
C ALA A 44 -15.61 -16.45 0.99
N TRP A 45 -15.76 -16.84 -0.27
CA TRP A 45 -16.96 -17.54 -0.76
C TRP A 45 -16.63 -18.54 -1.86
N ASN A 46 -17.53 -19.52 -2.05
CA ASN A 46 -17.48 -20.59 -3.06
C ASN A 46 -16.26 -21.53 -3.02
N ALA A 47 -15.39 -21.40 -2.02
CA ALA A 47 -14.30 -22.31 -1.71
C ALA A 47 -13.96 -22.28 -0.22
N GLN A 48 -13.28 -23.32 0.25
CA GLN A 48 -12.57 -23.26 1.52
C GLN A 48 -11.30 -22.45 1.29
N VAL A 49 -11.15 -21.35 2.03
CA VAL A 49 -10.03 -20.43 1.90
C VAL A 49 -9.41 -20.20 3.27
N SER A 50 -8.09 -20.35 3.36
CA SER A 50 -7.33 -20.18 4.60
C SER A 50 -5.95 -19.61 4.31
N MET A 51 -5.41 -18.82 5.23
CA MET A 51 -4.02 -18.39 5.19
C MET A 51 -3.12 -19.57 5.61
N LEU A 52 -2.13 -19.90 4.80
CA LEU A 52 -1.05 -20.83 5.15
C LEU A 52 0.10 -20.10 5.85
N GLU A 53 0.42 -18.91 5.34
CA GLU A 53 1.44 -18.00 5.88
C GLU A 53 0.87 -16.56 5.93
N GLU A 54 1.67 -15.56 6.29
CA GLU A 54 1.20 -14.16 6.37
C GLU A 54 0.75 -13.60 5.00
N ASP A 55 1.43 -14.00 3.93
CA ASP A 55 1.19 -13.54 2.57
C ASP A 55 0.76 -14.65 1.60
N LEU A 56 0.53 -15.87 2.09
CA LEU A 56 0.14 -17.02 1.28
C LEU A 56 -1.23 -17.54 1.68
N LEU A 57 -2.21 -17.40 0.79
CA LEU A 57 -3.52 -18.05 0.97
C LEU A 57 -3.60 -19.34 0.17
N ASN A 58 -4.31 -20.32 0.70
CA ASN A 58 -4.77 -21.49 -0.02
C ASN A 58 -6.28 -21.43 -0.22
N ALA A 59 -6.73 -21.79 -1.42
CA ALA A 59 -8.13 -21.99 -1.74
C ALA A 59 -8.31 -23.38 -2.35
N GLN A 60 -9.32 -24.11 -1.87
CA GLN A 60 -9.67 -25.42 -2.38
C GLN A 60 -11.18 -25.65 -2.33
N ASN A 61 -11.68 -26.50 -3.22
CA ASN A 61 -13.04 -27.02 -3.18
C ASN A 61 -13.06 -28.42 -3.82
N SER A 62 -14.25 -28.91 -4.15
CA SER A 62 -14.48 -30.18 -4.83
C SER A 62 -13.85 -30.24 -6.22
N ALA A 63 -13.67 -31.47 -6.70
CA ALA A 63 -13.10 -31.77 -8.00
C ALA A 63 -13.74 -30.97 -9.14
N LEU A 64 -12.90 -30.48 -10.05
CA LEU A 64 -13.29 -29.76 -11.26
C LEU A 64 -13.24 -30.71 -12.45
N ALA A 65 -14.39 -30.91 -13.11
CA ALA A 65 -14.48 -31.75 -14.30
C ALA A 65 -13.55 -31.25 -15.43
N GLY A 66 -13.23 -32.14 -16.37
CA GLY A 66 -12.42 -31.77 -17.52
C GLY A 66 -13.09 -30.71 -18.39
N ASN A 67 -12.31 -29.77 -18.92
CA ASN A 67 -12.76 -28.59 -19.66
C ASN A 67 -13.75 -27.67 -18.91
N ALA A 68 -13.95 -27.88 -17.61
CA ALA A 68 -14.86 -27.07 -16.81
C ALA A 68 -14.15 -25.86 -16.21
N THR A 69 -14.96 -24.86 -15.84
CA THR A 69 -14.51 -23.65 -15.15
C THR A 69 -15.31 -23.47 -13.88
N THR A 70 -14.64 -23.08 -12.80
CA THR A 70 -15.27 -22.65 -11.54
C THR A 70 -14.70 -21.31 -11.10
N SER A 71 -15.29 -20.71 -10.08
CA SER A 71 -14.77 -19.49 -9.47
C SER A 71 -15.02 -19.44 -7.98
N PHE A 72 -14.04 -18.88 -7.27
CA PHE A 72 -14.17 -18.50 -5.88
C PHE A 72 -13.77 -17.05 -5.71
N GLY A 73 -14.04 -16.48 -4.54
CA GLY A 73 -13.48 -15.18 -4.24
C GLY A 73 -13.20 -14.98 -2.77
N TYR A 74 -12.48 -13.91 -2.51
CA TYR A 74 -12.01 -13.57 -1.17
C TYR A 74 -11.83 -12.06 -1.04
N CYS A 75 -11.83 -11.60 0.20
CA CYS A 75 -11.51 -10.24 0.57
C CYS A 75 -10.29 -10.21 1.48
N ILE A 76 -9.35 -9.32 1.17
CA ILE A 76 -8.16 -9.07 1.97
C ILE A 76 -8.28 -7.69 2.61
N ASN A 77 -8.06 -7.61 3.91
CA ASN A 77 -7.76 -6.36 4.58
C ASN A 77 -6.26 -6.09 4.41
N SER A 78 -5.90 -5.15 3.55
CA SER A 78 -4.50 -4.85 3.26
C SER A 78 -3.76 -4.39 4.51
N HIS A 79 -2.53 -4.86 4.69
CA HIS A 79 -1.65 -4.24 5.67
C HIS A 79 -1.40 -2.79 5.25
N LYS A 80 -1.35 -1.89 6.24
CA LYS A 80 -0.94 -0.51 6.01
C LYS A 80 0.47 -0.54 5.40
N ARG A 81 0.60 -0.29 4.11
CA ARG A 81 1.90 -0.28 3.45
C ARG A 81 2.71 0.90 3.97
N ALA A 82 3.82 0.65 4.66
CA ALA A 82 4.79 1.70 4.93
C ALA A 82 5.41 2.14 3.60
N MET A 83 5.36 3.44 3.32
CA MET A 83 5.93 4.05 2.13
C MET A 83 7.10 4.93 2.54
N SER A 84 8.22 4.72 1.86
CA SER A 84 9.47 5.45 2.03
C SER A 84 9.74 6.38 0.84
N ASN A 85 10.86 7.09 0.84
CA ASN A 85 11.24 7.97 -0.27
C ASN A 85 11.15 7.32 -1.66
N GLY A 86 11.49 6.03 -1.79
CA GLY A 86 11.46 5.33 -3.08
C GLY A 86 10.06 5.00 -3.58
N ASP A 87 9.06 5.02 -2.69
CA ASP A 87 7.67 4.67 -3.01
C ASP A 87 6.82 5.90 -3.36
N LEU A 88 7.36 7.10 -3.19
CA LEU A 88 6.64 8.38 -3.17
C LEU A 88 7.23 9.37 -4.17
N ILE A 89 6.38 10.25 -4.68
CA ILE A 89 6.83 11.44 -5.42
C ILE A 89 6.88 12.60 -4.43
N ILE A 90 8.08 13.18 -4.25
CA ILE A 90 8.33 14.25 -3.29
C ILE A 90 8.73 15.51 -4.05
N THR A 91 7.96 16.58 -3.89
CA THR A 91 8.28 17.91 -4.44
C THR A 91 8.55 18.89 -3.31
N ARG A 92 9.56 19.72 -3.50
CA ARG A 92 10.12 20.62 -2.49
C ARG A 92 10.09 22.05 -3.00
N LYS A 93 9.65 23.00 -2.17
CA LYS A 93 9.58 24.43 -2.53
C LYS A 93 9.93 25.31 -1.34
N VAL A 94 11.04 26.03 -1.44
CA VAL A 94 11.37 27.11 -0.49
C VAL A 94 10.32 28.22 -0.65
N THR A 95 9.62 28.54 0.43
CA THR A 95 8.54 29.53 0.45
C THR A 95 9.05 30.91 0.84
N THR A 96 10.00 30.97 1.77
CA THR A 96 10.65 32.21 2.22
C THR A 96 12.10 31.91 2.57
N ASP A 97 13.01 32.83 2.24
CA ASP A 97 14.43 32.79 2.63
C ASP A 97 14.86 34.19 3.04
N TRP A 98 15.41 34.32 4.25
CA TRP A 98 15.89 35.59 4.81
C TRP A 98 17.41 35.59 5.07
N GLY A 99 18.13 34.69 4.41
CA GLY A 99 19.60 34.59 4.48
C GLY A 99 20.08 33.76 5.67
N THR A 100 19.65 34.07 6.89
CA THR A 100 19.99 33.31 8.11
C THR A 100 19.03 32.17 8.42
N GLY A 101 18.02 31.97 7.58
CA GLY A 101 17.06 30.89 7.69
C GLY A 101 16.07 30.88 6.53
N TYR A 102 15.26 29.83 6.48
CA TYR A 102 14.29 29.62 5.41
C TYR A 102 13.10 28.80 5.89
N CYS A 103 12.01 28.85 5.14
CA CYS A 103 10.88 27.94 5.25
C CYS A 103 10.65 27.20 3.94
N GLU A 104 10.17 25.97 4.01
CA GLU A 104 10.01 25.08 2.88
C GLU A 104 8.72 24.25 3.01
N ASP A 105 7.99 24.18 1.91
CA ASP A 105 6.87 23.25 1.73
C ASP A 105 7.35 21.97 1.02
N ILE A 106 6.85 20.84 1.49
CA ILE A 106 7.10 19.51 0.96
C ILE A 106 5.76 18.89 0.60
N GLN A 107 5.54 18.65 -0.68
CA GLN A 107 4.40 17.89 -1.18
C GLN A 107 4.79 16.42 -1.35
N ILE A 108 4.07 15.54 -0.68
CA ILE A 108 4.23 14.09 -0.72
C ILE A 108 3.05 13.50 -1.47
N THR A 109 3.31 12.77 -2.55
CA THR A 109 2.29 12.12 -3.37
C THR A 109 2.49 10.62 -3.38
N ASN A 110 1.42 9.86 -3.20
CA ASN A 110 1.39 8.42 -3.38
C ASN A 110 1.05 8.10 -4.84
N PRO A 111 2.01 7.69 -5.69
CA PRO A 111 1.74 7.35 -7.09
C PRO A 111 1.14 5.95 -7.27
N ASN A 112 1.01 5.17 -6.20
CA ASN A 112 0.60 3.78 -6.24
C ASN A 112 -0.93 3.66 -6.30
N ASP A 113 -1.40 2.46 -6.63
CA ASP A 113 -2.82 2.07 -6.68
C ASP A 113 -3.38 1.58 -5.33
N ALA A 114 -2.58 1.62 -4.28
CA ALA A 114 -2.93 1.21 -2.92
C ALA A 114 -2.70 2.34 -1.91
N ILE A 115 -3.47 2.35 -0.81
CA ILE A 115 -3.20 3.25 0.33
C ILE A 115 -1.82 2.94 0.92
N GLY A 116 -1.18 3.94 1.50
CA GLY A 116 0.00 3.70 2.33
C GLY A 116 0.15 4.73 3.44
N ILE A 117 0.95 4.37 4.44
CA ILE A 117 1.40 5.28 5.50
C ILE A 117 2.76 5.81 5.08
N TRP A 118 2.90 7.13 4.98
CA TRP A 118 4.14 7.73 4.51
C TRP A 118 5.08 8.12 5.65
N GLN A 119 6.37 7.88 5.41
CA GLN A 119 7.47 8.40 6.21
C GLN A 119 8.66 8.61 5.28
N ILE A 120 9.28 9.78 5.32
CA ILE A 120 10.38 10.14 4.42
C ILE A 120 11.56 10.72 5.20
N SER A 121 12.74 10.66 4.59
CA SER A 121 13.94 11.33 5.05
C SER A 121 14.44 12.30 4.01
N LEU A 122 14.74 13.54 4.39
CA LEU A 122 15.24 14.56 3.47
C LEU A 122 16.47 15.27 4.03
N PRO A 123 17.41 15.71 3.17
CA PRO A 123 18.50 16.57 3.61
C PRO A 123 17.97 17.95 4.01
N ILE A 124 18.51 18.47 5.10
CA ILE A 124 18.27 19.81 5.64
C ILE A 124 19.58 20.60 5.66
N THR A 125 19.52 21.91 5.40
CA THR A 125 20.65 22.82 5.62
C THR A 125 20.43 23.57 6.92
N GLY A 126 21.37 23.44 7.85
CA GLY A 126 21.28 24.07 9.16
C GLY A 126 20.42 23.29 10.16
N SER A 127 19.73 23.98 11.06
CA SER A 127 18.97 23.40 12.17
C SER A 127 17.47 23.63 12.03
N LEU A 128 16.70 22.55 12.16
CA LEU A 128 15.24 22.55 12.21
C LEU A 128 14.78 23.44 13.36
N LYS A 129 13.95 24.43 13.04
CA LYS A 129 13.45 25.44 13.98
C LYS A 129 11.99 25.17 14.37
N ASN A 130 11.12 25.01 13.38
CA ASN A 130 9.69 24.76 13.54
C ASN A 130 9.18 23.89 12.38
N HIS A 131 8.10 23.16 12.59
CA HIS A 131 7.41 22.38 11.56
C HIS A 131 5.90 22.41 11.77
N TRP A 132 5.15 22.06 10.73
CA TRP A 132 3.69 21.92 10.78
C TRP A 132 3.20 20.73 9.96
N SER A 133 1.99 20.28 10.27
CA SER A 133 1.29 19.19 9.57
C SER A 133 2.06 17.87 9.50
N SER A 134 3.05 17.68 10.36
CA SER A 134 3.96 16.54 10.36
C SER A 134 4.61 16.36 11.73
N ASN A 135 5.08 15.14 11.99
CA ASN A 135 6.09 14.88 13.00
C ASN A 135 7.46 14.97 12.33
N MET A 136 8.38 15.76 12.89
CA MET A 136 9.73 15.89 12.36
C MET A 136 10.79 15.75 13.46
N SER A 137 11.89 15.08 13.14
CA SER A 137 13.10 15.05 13.97
C SER A 137 14.33 15.19 13.10
N GLN A 138 15.34 15.91 13.58
CA GLN A 138 16.61 16.06 12.89
C GLN A 138 17.68 15.15 13.50
N THR A 139 18.51 14.55 12.65
CA THR A 139 19.76 13.89 13.03
C THR A 139 20.81 14.30 12.01
N ASP A 140 21.88 14.96 12.49
CA ASP A 140 22.90 15.57 11.63
C ASP A 140 22.28 16.47 10.55
N ASN A 141 22.55 16.19 9.28
CA ASN A 141 22.05 16.95 8.13
C ASN A 141 20.81 16.31 7.49
N GLN A 142 20.06 15.48 8.23
CA GLN A 142 18.84 14.82 7.76
C GLN A 142 17.66 15.12 8.69
N ILE A 143 16.48 15.30 8.11
CA ILE A 143 15.21 15.29 8.83
C ILE A 143 14.43 14.03 8.49
N GLN A 144 13.90 13.37 9.52
CA GLN A 144 12.89 12.33 9.41
C GLN A 144 11.52 12.99 9.53
N ILE A 145 10.62 12.68 8.60
CA ILE A 145 9.32 13.33 8.47
C ILE A 145 8.26 12.24 8.34
N SER A 146 7.24 12.28 9.20
CA SER A 146 6.07 11.42 9.09
C SER A 146 4.79 12.20 9.29
N GLY A 147 3.68 11.64 8.82
CA GLY A 147 2.38 12.28 8.99
C GLY A 147 1.90 12.28 10.43
N VAL A 148 0.99 13.20 10.70
CA VAL A 148 0.16 13.21 11.92
C VAL A 148 -1.13 12.44 11.64
N ASN A 149 -1.93 12.17 12.67
CA ASN A 149 -3.10 11.29 12.59
C ASN A 149 -4.06 11.56 11.41
N TRP A 150 -4.21 12.81 10.98
CA TRP A 150 -5.13 13.20 9.91
C TRP A 150 -4.53 13.13 8.50
N ASN A 151 -3.20 13.03 8.33
CA ASN A 151 -2.56 12.91 7.02
C ASN A 151 -1.54 11.78 6.90
N GLU A 152 -1.29 10.97 7.93
CA GLU A 152 -0.33 9.86 7.87
C GLU A 152 -0.63 8.86 6.75
N LYS A 153 -1.89 8.77 6.30
CA LYS A 153 -2.33 7.89 5.22
C LYS A 153 -2.57 8.68 3.94
N LEU A 154 -2.02 8.18 2.84
CA LEU A 154 -2.32 8.66 1.50
C LEU A 154 -3.05 7.59 0.71
N ASN A 155 -4.28 7.90 0.29
CA ASN A 155 -5.03 7.10 -0.68
C ASN A 155 -4.26 7.00 -2.01
N PRO A 156 -4.64 6.06 -2.89
CA PRO A 156 -4.10 5.99 -4.24
C PRO A 156 -4.15 7.36 -4.93
N LEU A 157 -3.04 7.76 -5.56
CA LEU A 157 -2.89 9.02 -6.30
C LEU A 157 -3.12 10.30 -5.46
N ALA A 158 -3.24 10.19 -4.14
CA ALA A 158 -3.45 11.34 -3.26
C ALA A 158 -2.13 11.99 -2.84
N SER A 159 -2.22 13.26 -2.47
CA SER A 159 -1.09 14.03 -1.93
C SER A 159 -1.43 14.68 -0.59
N THR A 160 -0.40 14.95 0.21
CA THR A 160 -0.44 15.86 1.35
C THR A 160 0.72 16.84 1.26
N THR A 161 0.59 17.99 1.92
CA THR A 161 1.66 18.98 2.03
C THR A 161 1.98 19.22 3.50
N VAL A 162 3.27 19.22 3.82
CA VAL A 162 3.82 19.55 5.13
C VAL A 162 4.89 20.60 4.95
N GLY A 163 5.35 21.22 6.02
CA GLY A 163 6.44 22.18 5.89
C GLY A 163 7.19 22.41 7.19
N TYR A 164 8.33 23.06 7.03
CA TYR A 164 9.23 23.38 8.12
C TYR A 164 9.98 24.68 7.86
N CYS A 165 10.51 25.27 8.93
CA CYS A 165 11.51 26.34 8.86
C CYS A 165 12.80 25.90 9.56
N ALA A 166 13.93 26.40 9.07
CA ALA A 166 15.26 26.11 9.59
C ALA A 166 16.11 27.38 9.71
N ASN A 167 17.07 27.36 10.63
CA ASN A 167 18.13 28.36 10.72
C ASN A 167 19.36 27.83 9.99
N LYS A 168 19.98 28.64 9.13
CA LYS A 168 21.18 28.28 8.37
C LYS A 168 22.47 28.55 9.16
#